data_AF-A0A7S1JRR1-F1
#
_entry.id   AF-A0A7S1JRR1-F1
#
_cell.length_a   1.000
_cell.length_b   1.000
_cell.length_c   1.000
_cell.angle_alpha   90.00
_cell.angle_beta   90.00
_cell.angle_gamma   90.00
#
_symmetry.space_group_name_H-M   'P 1'
#
loop_
_entity.id
_entity.type
_entity.pdbx_description
1 polymer ?
#
loop_
_entity_poly.entity_id
_entity_poly.type
_entity_poly.pdbx_seq_one_letter_code
_entity_poly.pdbx_strand_id
1 'polypeptide(L)'
;MCFNITESYIALVHEWLCEYFDTRNRKWSPEGCRKLDSNETHVLCGCDHLSSFTAAATTASKRFDDTNIYTVRQTVSLLQDVVDKPVRVVEYFIFFLVLLLPFLHFANRDRTDWR
;
A
#
# COMPACT_ATOMS: atom_id res chain seq x y z
N MET A 1 8.15 -22.04 39.98
CA MET A 1 8.91 -21.04 39.23
C MET A 1 8.23 -20.89 37.88
N CYS A 2 7.50 -19.80 37.66
CA CYS A 2 6.93 -19.52 36.34
C CYS A 2 7.95 -18.64 35.59
N PHE A 3 8.49 -19.16 34.49
CA PHE A 3 9.20 -18.34 33.51
C PHE A 3 8.20 -17.35 32.90
N ASN A 4 8.56 -16.06 32.86
CA ASN A 4 7.69 -14.99 32.40
C ASN A 4 7.70 -14.95 30.86
N ILE A 5 6.70 -15.60 30.24
CA ILE A 5 6.63 -15.88 28.79
C ILE A 5 6.49 -14.59 27.96
N THR A 6 6.05 -13.49 28.57
CA THR A 6 5.88 -12.19 27.90
C THR A 6 7.21 -11.55 27.50
N GLU A 7 8.24 -11.68 28.33
CA GLU A 7 9.55 -11.07 28.11
C GLU A 7 10.31 -11.78 26.98
N SER A 8 10.18 -13.11 26.89
CA SER A 8 10.76 -13.90 25.79
C SER A 8 10.01 -13.72 24.47
N TYR A 9 8.69 -13.53 24.51
CA TYR A 9 7.87 -13.32 23.32
C TYR A 9 8.12 -11.97 22.64
N ILE A 10 8.30 -10.89 23.43
CA ILE A 10 8.57 -9.54 22.89
C ILE A 10 9.95 -9.48 22.20
N ALA A 11 10.93 -10.24 22.72
CA ALA A 11 12.27 -10.34 22.14
C ALA A 11 12.33 -11.19 20.84
N LEU A 12 11.41 -12.15 20.67
CA LEU A 12 11.32 -13.00 19.48
C LEU A 12 10.57 -12.34 18.31
N VAL A 13 9.76 -11.31 18.57
CA VAL A 13 8.84 -10.74 17.58
C VAL A 13 9.32 -9.41 16.96
N HIS A 14 10.29 -8.72 17.58
CA HIS A 14 10.92 -7.52 17.01
C HIS A 14 12.04 -7.88 16.01
N GLU A 15 11.64 -8.42 14.86
CA GLU A 15 12.50 -8.41 13.69
C GLU A 15 12.61 -6.94 13.20
N TRP A 16 13.83 -6.43 13.07
CA TRP A 16 14.09 -5.09 12.57
C TRP A 16 14.67 -5.20 11.16
N LEU A 17 14.07 -4.48 10.22
CA LEU A 17 14.51 -4.41 8.83
C LEU A 17 15.34 -3.14 8.65
N CYS A 18 16.61 -3.29 8.27
CA CYS A 18 17.52 -2.20 7.93
C CYS A 18 17.73 -2.21 6.41
N GLU A 19 17.53 -1.08 5.74
CA GLU A 19 17.68 -0.98 4.28
C GLU A 19 18.38 0.32 3.88
N TYR A 20 19.11 0.26 2.77
CA TYR A 20 19.61 1.44 2.08
C TYR A 20 18.86 1.65 0.77
N PHE A 21 18.82 2.89 0.29
CA PHE A 21 18.25 3.21 -1.00
C PHE A 21 19.27 2.93 -2.10
N ASP A 22 19.05 1.88 -2.88
CA ASP A 22 19.83 1.60 -4.07
C ASP A 22 19.40 2.55 -5.20
N THR A 23 20.24 3.53 -5.49
CA THR A 23 20.00 4.53 -6.53
C THR A 23 20.05 3.95 -7.94
N ARG A 24 20.74 2.82 -8.16
CA ARG A 24 20.84 2.16 -9.47
C ARG A 24 19.52 1.48 -9.82
N ASN A 25 18.98 0.71 -8.87
CA ASN A 25 17.73 -0.01 -9.04
C ASN A 25 16.50 0.80 -8.61
N ARG A 26 16.71 2.01 -8.04
CA ARG A 26 15.67 2.89 -7.47
C ARG A 26 14.75 2.16 -6.49
N LYS A 27 15.33 1.35 -5.60
CA LYS A 27 14.61 0.49 -4.66
C LYS A 27 15.32 0.45 -3.30
N TRP A 28 14.54 0.25 -2.23
CA TRP A 28 15.07 -0.12 -0.93
C TRP A 28 15.64 -1.56 -0.98
N SER A 29 16.87 -1.72 -0.50
CA SER A 29 17.58 -3.00 -0.47
C SER A 29 18.14 -3.26 0.94
N PRO A 30 17.98 -4.47 1.49
CA PRO A 30 18.61 -4.87 2.75
C PRO A 30 20.07 -5.32 2.57
N GLU A 31 20.57 -5.37 1.34
CA GLU A 31 21.94 -5.82 1.06
C GLU A 31 22.97 -4.93 1.77
N GLY A 32 24.00 -5.53 2.37
CA GLY A 32 25.05 -4.78 3.07
C GLY A 32 24.61 -4.10 4.39
N CYS A 33 23.32 -4.16 4.72
CA CYS A 33 22.73 -3.60 5.93
C CYS A 33 22.44 -4.71 6.96
N ARG A 34 22.85 -4.47 8.21
CA ARG A 34 22.54 -5.36 9.34
C ARG A 34 22.18 -4.58 10.59
N LYS A 35 21.32 -5.17 11.41
CA LYS A 35 21.04 -4.68 12.76
C LYS A 35 22.27 -4.90 13.63
N LEU A 36 22.79 -3.84 14.25
CA LEU A 36 23.88 -3.91 15.22
C LEU A 36 23.33 -3.99 16.64
N ASP A 37 22.35 -3.14 16.96
CA ASP A 37 21.70 -3.10 18.27
C ASP A 37 20.24 -2.65 18.12
N SER A 38 19.42 -2.94 19.11
CA SER A 38 18.02 -2.49 19.16
C SER A 38 17.50 -2.47 20.58
N ASN A 39 16.86 -1.37 20.94
CA ASN A 39 16.06 -1.22 22.15
C ASN A 39 14.57 -1.07 21.76
N GLU A 40 13.68 -0.96 22.75
CA GLU A 40 12.22 -0.86 22.55
C GLU A 40 11.79 0.27 21.61
N THR A 41 12.58 1.34 21.53
CA THR A 41 12.25 2.57 20.80
C THR A 41 13.21 2.91 19.67
N HIS A 42 14.38 2.27 19.63
CA HIS A 42 15.46 2.64 18.71
C HIS A 42 16.13 1.40 18.16
N VAL A 43 16.53 1.49 16.89
CA VAL A 43 17.32 0.46 16.24
C VAL A 43 18.57 1.09 15.66
N LEU A 44 19.71 0.43 15.87
CA LEU A 44 20.98 0.80 15.29
C LEU A 44 21.29 -0.15 14.13
N CYS A 45 21.35 0.41 12.93
CA CYS A 45 21.71 -0.30 11.70
C CYS A 45 23.14 0.07 11.29
N GLY A 46 23.91 -0.93 10.86
CA GLY A 46 25.20 -0.75 10.19
C GLY A 46 25.06 -1.16 8.74
N CYS A 47 25.33 -0.23 7.82
CA CYS A 47 25.31 -0.44 6.38
C CYS A 47 26.67 -0.06 5.78
N ASP A 48 27.11 -0.76 4.74
CA ASP A 48 28.37 -0.53 4.01
C ASP A 48 28.19 0.34 2.74
N HIS A 49 26.96 0.73 2.42
CA HIS A 49 26.62 1.63 1.32
C HIS A 49 26.53 3.08 1.78
N LEU A 50 26.88 4.04 0.91
CA LEU A 50 26.72 5.48 1.17
C LEU A 50 25.52 6.02 0.38
N SER A 51 24.34 6.00 0.99
CA SER A 51 23.08 6.46 0.38
C SER A 51 22.10 6.95 1.45
N SER A 52 20.81 7.02 1.13
CA SER A 52 19.74 7.16 2.13
C SER A 52 19.52 5.82 2.84
N PHE A 53 19.20 5.88 4.13
CA PHE A 53 18.96 4.70 4.96
C PHE A 53 17.59 4.76 5.59
N THR A 54 17.02 3.60 5.86
CA THR A 54 15.77 3.45 6.60
C THR A 54 15.83 2.23 7.51
N ALA A 55 15.06 2.28 8.59
CA ALA A 55 14.88 1.16 9.49
C ALA A 55 13.40 1.03 9.87
N ALA A 56 12.91 -0.20 9.94
CA ALA A 56 11.52 -0.50 10.26
C ALA A 56 11.42 -1.68 11.24
N ALA A 57 10.45 -1.63 12.16
CA ALA A 57 10.05 -2.79 12.93
C ALA A 57 9.11 -3.65 12.09
N THR A 58 9.48 -4.88 11.76
CA THR A 58 8.64 -5.77 10.93
C THR A 58 7.34 -6.17 11.66
N THR A 59 7.32 -6.12 13.00
CA THR A 59 6.10 -6.30 13.78
C THR A 59 5.08 -5.20 13.49
N ALA A 60 5.54 -3.96 13.36
CA ALA A 60 4.69 -2.81 13.07
C ALA A 60 4.16 -2.87 11.63
N SER A 61 5.00 -3.29 10.66
CA SER A 61 4.55 -3.47 9.28
C SER A 61 3.57 -4.63 9.14
N LYS A 62 3.81 -5.77 9.81
CA LYS A 62 2.87 -6.90 9.81
C LYS A 62 1.53 -6.52 10.44
N ARG A 63 1.55 -5.77 11.54
CA ARG A 63 0.32 -5.25 12.17
C ARG A 63 -0.40 -4.25 11.27
N PHE A 64 0.33 -3.43 10.51
CA PHE A 64 -0.25 -2.55 9.51
C PHE A 64 -0.92 -3.34 8.38
N ASP A 65 -0.27 -4.39 7.88
CA ASP A 65 -0.79 -5.28 6.84
C ASP A 65 -2.01 -6.10 7.31
N ASP A 66 -2.04 -6.50 8.59
CA ASP A 66 -3.15 -7.23 9.21
C ASP A 66 -4.39 -6.34 9.45
N THR A 67 -4.25 -5.01 9.39
CA THR A 67 -5.37 -4.07 9.54
C THR A 67 -5.99 -3.72 8.19
N ASN A 68 -7.27 -3.33 8.17
CA ASN A 68 -7.99 -2.91 6.98
C ASN A 68 -7.45 -1.62 6.31
N ILE A 69 -6.34 -1.05 6.79
CA ILE A 69 -5.71 0.15 6.24
C ILE A 69 -5.24 -0.07 4.78
N TYR A 70 -4.94 -1.31 4.37
CA TYR A 70 -4.63 -1.61 2.96
C TYR A 70 -5.75 -1.16 1.99
N THR A 71 -7.01 -1.22 2.42
CA THR A 71 -8.16 -0.80 1.59
C THR A 71 -8.11 0.70 1.28
N VAL A 72 -7.68 1.52 2.25
CA VAL A 72 -7.53 2.98 2.10
C VAL A 72 -6.37 3.32 1.17
N ARG A 73 -5.27 2.55 1.22
CA ARG A 73 -4.15 2.75 0.28
C ARG A 73 -4.55 2.41 -1.16
N GLN A 74 -5.31 1.33 -1.32
CA GLN A 74 -5.77 0.86 -2.62
C GLN A 74 -6.75 1.85 -3.29
N THR A 75 -7.61 2.54 -2.52
CA THR A 75 -8.49 3.57 -3.10
C THR A 75 -7.72 4.76 -3.64
N VAL A 76 -6.65 5.19 -2.97
CA VAL A 76 -5.79 6.30 -3.42
C VAL A 76 -5.05 5.95 -4.73
N SER A 77 -4.51 4.73 -4.85
CA SER A 77 -3.83 4.32 -6.08
C SER A 77 -4.78 4.22 -7.28
N LEU A 78 -6.02 3.78 -7.06
CA LEU A 78 -7.04 3.76 -8.13
C LEU A 78 -7.40 5.17 -8.60
N LEU A 79 -7.48 6.14 -7.69
CA LEU A 79 -7.70 7.55 -8.06
C LEU A 79 -6.53 8.12 -8.86
N GLN A 80 -5.29 7.76 -8.51
CA GLN A 80 -4.11 8.18 -9.26
C GLN A 80 -4.09 7.58 -10.68
N ASP A 81 -4.41 6.29 -10.82
CA ASP A 81 -4.50 5.64 -12.14
C ASP A 81 -5.59 6.25 -13.04
N VAL A 82 -6.70 6.69 -12.45
CA VAL A 82 -7.78 7.42 -13.15
C VAL A 82 -7.30 8.79 -13.67
N VAL A 83 -6.40 9.45 -12.95
CA VAL A 83 -5.82 10.75 -13.35
C VAL A 83 -4.74 10.56 -14.43
N ASP A 84 -3.88 9.56 -14.29
CA ASP A 84 -2.74 9.34 -15.18
C ASP A 84 -3.13 8.74 -16.54
N LYS A 85 -4.27 8.04 -16.65
CA LYS A 85 -4.71 7.35 -17.87
C LYS A 85 -6.12 7.77 -18.30
N PRO A 86 -6.29 9.00 -18.82
CA PRO A 86 -7.61 9.54 -19.19
C PRO A 86 -8.32 8.73 -20.28
N VAL A 87 -7.57 8.02 -21.13
CA VAL A 87 -8.13 7.17 -22.21
C VAL A 87 -9.02 6.06 -21.65
N ARG A 88 -8.59 5.39 -20.57
CA ARG A 88 -9.34 4.29 -19.94
C ARG A 88 -10.62 4.80 -19.29
N VAL A 89 -10.58 5.99 -18.72
CA VAL A 89 -11.73 6.67 -18.13
C VAL A 89 -12.77 6.98 -19.19
N VAL A 90 -12.34 7.50 -20.34
CA VAL A 90 -13.21 7.79 -21.49
C VAL A 90 -13.87 6.52 -22.03
N GLU A 91 -13.14 5.40 -22.14
CA GLU A 91 -13.70 4.10 -22.55
C GLU A 91 -14.84 3.65 -21.64
N TYR A 92 -14.67 3.76 -20.30
CA TYR A 92 -15.73 3.42 -19.36
C TYR A 92 -16.94 4.35 -19.49
N PHE A 93 -16.73 5.67 -19.60
CA PHE A 93 -17.83 6.62 -19.80
C PHE A 93 -18.62 6.34 -21.08
N ILE A 94 -17.94 6.01 -22.19
CA ILE A 94 -18.59 5.64 -23.45
C ILE A 94 -19.40 4.35 -23.28
N PHE A 95 -18.84 3.33 -22.63
CA PHE A 95 -19.54 2.06 -22.37
C PHE A 95 -20.80 2.26 -21.53
N PHE A 96 -20.72 3.04 -20.45
CA PHE A 96 -21.88 3.37 -19.62
C PHE A 96 -22.93 4.18 -20.40
N LEU A 97 -22.51 5.13 -21.23
CA LEU A 97 -23.45 5.90 -22.06
C LEU A 97 -24.19 4.98 -23.04
N VAL A 98 -23.49 4.09 -23.74
CA VAL A 98 -24.09 3.12 -24.67
C VAL A 98 -25.09 2.20 -23.96
N LEU A 99 -24.77 1.73 -22.75
CA LEU A 99 -25.70 0.92 -21.96
C LEU A 99 -26.95 1.68 -21.51
N LEU A 100 -26.82 3.00 -21.26
CA LEU A 100 -27.93 3.84 -20.83
C LEU A 100 -28.79 4.35 -22.00
N LEU A 101 -28.25 4.41 -23.22
CA LEU A 101 -28.99 4.88 -24.41
C LEU A 101 -30.33 4.16 -24.64
N PRO A 102 -30.45 2.82 -24.54
CA PRO A 102 -31.73 2.14 -24.66
C PRO A 102 -32.74 2.55 -23.58
N PHE A 103 -32.30 2.70 -22.33
CA PHE A 103 -33.16 3.12 -21.24
C PHE A 103 -33.64 4.56 -21.42
N LEU A 104 -32.75 5.45 -21.83
CA LEU A 104 -33.09 6.85 -22.14
C LEU A 104 -34.04 6.94 -23.35
N HIS A 105 -33.81 6.11 -24.37
CA HIS A 105 -34.68 6.01 -25.54
C HIS A 105 -36.08 5.52 -25.15
N PHE A 106 -36.18 4.45 -24.36
CA PHE A 106 -37.46 3.94 -23.89
C PHE A 106 -38.16 4.91 -22.94
N ALA A 107 -37.45 5.53 -22.01
CA ALA A 107 -38.02 6.55 -21.12
C ALA A 107 -38.52 7.78 -21.89
N ASN A 108 -37.83 8.17 -22.96
CA ASN A 108 -38.28 9.26 -23.82
C ASN A 108 -39.47 8.84 -24.67
N ARG A 109 -39.48 7.62 -25.22
CA ARG A 109 -40.58 7.08 -26.02
C ARG A 109 -41.86 6.92 -25.20
N ASP A 110 -41.75 6.40 -23.98
CA ASP A 110 -42.85 6.31 -23.01
C ASP A 110 -43.41 7.71 -22.68
N ARG A 111 -42.52 8.71 -22.54
CA ARG A 111 -42.93 10.12 -22.38
C ARG A 111 -43.58 10.72 -23.63
N THR A 112 -43.39 10.18 -24.82
CA THR A 112 -44.04 10.71 -26.04
C THR A 112 -45.38 10.05 -26.33
N ASP A 113 -45.68 8.90 -25.73
CA ASP A 113 -46.91 8.14 -26.00
C ASP A 113 -48.14 8.67 -25.21
N TRP A 114 -47.94 9.48 -24.16
CA TRP A 114 -49.05 10.08 -23.38
C TRP A 114 -49.62 11.37 -23.95
N ARG A 115 -49.07 11.89 -25.06
CA ARG A 115 -49.46 13.17 -25.67
C ARG A 115 -50.18 12.95 -26.99
#